data_AF-A0A1C6M4T0-F1
#
_entry.id   AF-A0A1C6M4T0-F1
#
_cell.length_a   1.000
_cell.length_b   1.000
_cell.length_c   1.000
_cell.angle_alpha   90.00
_cell.angle_beta   90.00
_cell.angle_gamma   90.00
#
_symmetry.space_group_name_H-M   'P 1'
#
loop_
_entity.id
_entity.type
_entity.pdbx_description
1 polymer ?
#
loop_
_entity_poly.entity_id
_entity_poly.type
_entity_poly.pdbx_seq_one_letter_code
_entity_poly.pdbx_strand_id
1 'polypeptide(L)'
;MAPSLAVVLLAAGFIYLFVPHDEDIDPVKPVGYHVELESARRAAPYPVLAPAGLPDSWRATSVRYDGDPSRSATWHLGFVTPDTQYAAVEQSDAARSERYVADVTQGARKTGRTSRIDGFEWTRYEGEKYDALVRKVPAAGDGKGRPAEAEKGEADTGARKDGARSHTVVVTGTASFEQLGRLAAALSDGEGKGRTR
;
A
#
# COMPACT_ATOMS: atom_id res chain seq x y z
N MET A 1 -28.97 12.89 -45.74
CA MET A 1 -28.22 11.85 -45.00
C MET A 1 -27.69 12.48 -43.72
N ALA A 2 -28.52 12.61 -42.68
CA ALA A 2 -28.10 13.03 -41.33
C ALA A 2 -29.15 12.76 -40.20
N PRO A 3 -29.99 11.70 -40.20
CA PRO A 3 -30.81 11.42 -39.03
C PRO A 3 -30.01 10.79 -37.87
N SER A 4 -28.82 10.25 -38.15
CA SER A 4 -28.06 9.42 -37.21
C SER A 4 -27.46 10.21 -36.04
N LEU A 5 -27.09 11.47 -36.24
CA LEU A 5 -26.46 12.27 -35.17
C LEU A 5 -27.49 12.68 -34.09
N ALA A 6 -28.70 13.03 -34.51
CA ALA A 6 -29.77 13.40 -33.59
C ALA A 6 -30.19 12.22 -32.70
N VAL A 7 -30.25 11.00 -33.28
CA VAL A 7 -30.57 9.78 -32.53
C VAL A 7 -29.46 9.42 -31.54
N VAL A 8 -28.19 9.56 -31.94
CA VAL A 8 -27.05 9.30 -31.05
C VAL A 8 -27.00 10.29 -29.88
N LEU A 9 -27.26 11.58 -30.13
CA LEU A 9 -27.28 12.59 -29.06
C LEU A 9 -28.48 12.41 -28.11
N LEU A 10 -29.64 11.98 -28.64
CA LEU A 10 -30.81 11.64 -27.81
C LEU A 10 -30.54 10.41 -26.94
N ALA A 11 -29.92 9.38 -27.50
CA ALA A 11 -29.52 8.20 -26.75
C ALA A 11 -28.45 8.53 -25.69
N ALA A 12 -27.46 9.35 -26.03
CA ALA A 12 -26.43 9.80 -25.10
C ALA A 12 -27.02 10.67 -23.97
N GLY A 13 -27.94 11.58 -24.29
CA GLY A 13 -28.65 12.39 -23.30
C GLY A 13 -29.58 11.57 -22.40
N PHE A 14 -30.22 10.54 -22.94
CA PHE A 14 -31.03 9.61 -22.16
C PHE A 14 -30.18 8.75 -21.22
N ILE A 15 -29.04 8.25 -21.68
CA ILE A 15 -28.08 7.54 -20.83
C ILE A 15 -27.53 8.48 -19.74
N TYR A 16 -27.24 9.73 -20.09
CA TYR A 16 -26.78 10.74 -19.14
C TYR A 16 -27.82 11.02 -18.04
N LEU A 17 -29.11 11.07 -18.37
CA LEU A 17 -30.20 11.23 -17.39
C LEU A 17 -30.33 10.05 -16.41
N PHE A 18 -29.83 8.87 -16.76
CA PHE A 18 -29.83 7.68 -15.90
C PHE A 18 -28.49 7.44 -15.18
N VAL A 19 -27.43 8.17 -15.53
CA VAL A 19 -26.18 8.21 -14.75
C VAL A 19 -26.36 9.33 -13.71
N PRO A 20 -26.44 9.03 -12.40
CA PRO A 20 -26.55 10.06 -11.39
C PRO A 20 -25.32 10.98 -11.49
N HIS A 21 -25.55 12.21 -11.98
CA HIS A 21 -24.55 13.27 -11.97
C HIS A 21 -24.67 13.98 -10.62
N ASP A 22 -24.35 13.24 -9.57
CA ASP A 22 -24.25 13.84 -8.26
C ASP A 22 -22.87 14.51 -8.17
N GLU A 23 -22.84 15.80 -8.44
CA GLU A 23 -21.65 16.65 -8.26
C GLU A 23 -21.31 16.89 -6.77
N ASP A 24 -22.05 16.24 -5.84
CA ASP A 24 -21.89 16.31 -4.37
C ASP A 24 -21.87 14.92 -3.68
N ILE A 25 -21.52 13.83 -4.37
CA ILE A 25 -21.31 12.53 -3.71
C ILE A 25 -19.84 12.39 -3.35
N ASP A 26 -19.54 12.45 -2.05
CA ASP A 26 -18.27 12.03 -1.50
C ASP A 26 -18.08 10.51 -1.76
N PRO A 27 -17.40 10.09 -2.85
CA PRO A 27 -17.70 8.82 -3.54
C PRO A 27 -16.99 7.61 -2.94
N VAL A 28 -16.14 7.82 -1.94
CA VAL A 28 -15.41 6.73 -1.29
C VAL A 28 -16.26 6.21 -0.14
N LYS A 29 -17.08 5.19 -0.39
CA LYS A 29 -17.59 4.34 0.70
C LYS A 29 -16.38 3.65 1.31
N PRO A 30 -16.00 3.97 2.57
CA PRO A 30 -14.83 3.32 3.18
C PRO A 30 -15.07 1.82 3.19
N VAL A 31 -14.17 1.06 2.57
CA VAL A 31 -14.25 -0.40 2.61
C VAL A 31 -13.64 -0.89 3.92
N GLY A 32 -14.38 -1.72 4.65
CA GLY A 32 -13.79 -2.47 5.76
C GLY A 32 -12.77 -3.46 5.20
N TYR A 33 -11.55 -3.46 5.72
CA TYR A 33 -10.47 -4.35 5.25
C TYR A 33 -10.05 -5.41 6.29
N HIS A 34 -10.73 -5.45 7.44
CA HIS A 34 -10.33 -6.31 8.56
C HIS A 34 -10.41 -7.81 8.22
N VAL A 35 -11.46 -8.25 7.51
CA VAL A 35 -11.66 -9.66 7.18
C VAL A 35 -10.59 -10.15 6.19
N GLU A 36 -10.32 -9.34 5.17
CA GLU A 36 -9.30 -9.57 4.16
C GLU A 36 -7.90 -9.54 4.78
N LEU A 37 -7.64 -8.60 5.68
CA LEU A 37 -6.38 -8.50 6.41
C LEU A 37 -6.12 -9.74 7.27
N GLU A 38 -7.11 -10.19 8.05
CA GLU A 38 -6.97 -11.39 8.89
C GLU A 38 -6.78 -12.65 8.04
N SER A 39 -7.48 -12.74 6.90
CA SER A 39 -7.31 -13.82 5.94
C SER A 39 -5.91 -13.80 5.32
N ALA A 40 -5.42 -12.64 4.91
CA ALA A 40 -4.09 -12.45 4.35
C ALA A 40 -2.99 -12.76 5.38
N ARG A 41 -3.12 -12.32 6.63
CA ARG A 41 -2.16 -12.63 7.72
C ARG A 41 -1.98 -14.12 7.95
N ARG A 42 -3.05 -14.90 7.81
CA ARG A 42 -3.01 -16.36 7.93
C ARG A 42 -2.34 -17.02 6.71
N ALA A 43 -2.68 -16.56 5.50
CA ALA A 43 -2.26 -17.19 4.26
C ALA A 43 -0.86 -16.75 3.77
N ALA A 44 -0.44 -15.53 4.09
CA ALA A 44 0.77 -14.95 3.51
C ALA A 44 2.06 -15.58 4.08
N PRO A 45 3.08 -15.77 3.22
CA PRO A 45 4.39 -16.25 3.64
C PRO A 45 5.28 -15.16 4.28
N TYR A 46 4.70 -13.99 4.56
CA TYR A 46 5.32 -12.84 5.22
C TYR A 46 4.32 -12.16 6.17
N PRO A 47 4.78 -11.34 7.14
CA PRO A 47 3.90 -10.53 7.98
C PRO A 47 3.16 -9.50 7.13
N VAL A 48 1.82 -9.53 7.13
CA VAL A 48 1.00 -8.57 6.38
C VAL A 48 0.81 -7.30 7.21
N LEU A 49 1.41 -6.22 6.73
CA LEU A 49 1.25 -4.88 7.29
C LEU A 49 -0.06 -4.20 6.89
N ALA A 50 -0.68 -3.53 7.86
CA ALA A 50 -1.77 -2.58 7.66
C ALA A 50 -1.59 -1.40 8.64
N PRO A 51 -2.12 -0.21 8.33
CA PRO A 51 -2.00 0.91 9.23
C PRO A 51 -2.78 0.69 10.53
N ALA A 52 -2.15 1.03 11.66
CA ALA A 52 -2.73 1.01 12.99
C ALA A 52 -2.75 2.43 13.58
N GLY A 53 -3.95 2.99 13.78
CA GLY A 53 -4.11 4.33 14.37
C GLY A 53 -3.94 5.49 13.38
N LEU A 54 -4.20 5.27 12.08
CA LEU A 54 -4.47 6.41 11.19
C LEU A 54 -5.79 7.09 11.61
N PRO A 55 -5.88 8.43 11.45
CA PRO A 55 -7.12 9.15 11.74
C PRO A 55 -8.20 8.79 10.72
N ASP A 56 -9.47 8.89 11.12
CA ASP A 56 -10.66 8.51 10.32
C ASP A 56 -10.77 9.24 8.98
N SER A 57 -10.06 10.36 8.83
CA SER A 57 -9.92 11.09 7.56
C SER A 57 -9.17 10.29 6.47
N TRP A 58 -8.46 9.22 6.83
CA TRP A 58 -7.89 8.26 5.88
C TRP A 58 -8.93 7.19 5.56
N ARG A 59 -9.44 7.21 4.33
CA ARG A 59 -10.55 6.34 3.93
C ARG A 59 -10.02 5.21 3.07
N ALA A 60 -10.13 3.97 3.55
CA ALA A 60 -9.77 2.81 2.75
C ALA A 60 -10.69 2.70 1.53
N THR A 61 -10.11 2.56 0.34
CA THR A 61 -10.83 2.51 -0.95
C THR A 61 -10.79 1.14 -1.59
N SER A 62 -9.72 0.39 -1.34
CA SER A 62 -9.46 -0.91 -1.97
C SER A 62 -8.66 -1.80 -1.03
N VAL A 63 -9.01 -3.08 -1.02
CA VAL A 63 -8.25 -4.13 -0.33
C VAL A 63 -8.19 -5.36 -1.22
N ARG A 64 -7.01 -5.97 -1.34
CA ARG A 64 -6.83 -7.20 -2.11
C ARG A 64 -5.66 -8.01 -1.58
N TYR A 65 -5.87 -9.31 -1.51
CA TYR A 65 -4.82 -10.29 -1.33
C TYR A 65 -4.87 -11.29 -2.49
N ASP A 66 -3.73 -11.54 -3.13
CA ASP A 66 -3.56 -12.61 -4.12
C ASP A 66 -2.47 -13.56 -3.60
N GLY A 67 -2.87 -14.78 -3.23
CA GLY A 67 -2.00 -15.82 -2.70
C GLY A 67 -1.81 -17.00 -3.66
N ASP A 68 -1.97 -16.78 -4.97
CA ASP A 68 -1.85 -17.84 -5.99
C ASP A 68 -0.51 -18.60 -5.84
N PRO A 69 -0.53 -19.93 -5.61
CA PRO A 69 0.69 -20.73 -5.42
C PRO A 69 1.64 -20.73 -6.62
N SER A 70 1.15 -20.42 -7.82
CA SER A 70 1.94 -20.31 -9.05
C SER A 70 2.60 -18.94 -9.22
N ARG A 71 2.22 -17.95 -8.40
CA ARG A 71 2.70 -16.58 -8.43
C ARG A 71 3.26 -16.16 -7.06
N SER A 72 3.75 -14.93 -6.99
CA SER A 72 4.17 -14.32 -5.72
C SER A 72 2.94 -13.81 -4.99
N ALA A 73 2.90 -14.02 -3.68
CA ALA A 73 1.81 -13.51 -2.85
C ALA A 73 1.86 -11.99 -2.86
N THR A 74 0.72 -11.32 -3.09
CA THR A 74 0.61 -9.86 -3.08
C THR A 74 -0.48 -9.40 -2.11
N TRP A 75 -0.17 -8.33 -1.38
CA TRP A 75 -1.12 -7.60 -0.54
C TRP A 75 -1.21 -6.17 -1.03
N HIS A 76 -2.43 -5.67 -1.12
CA HIS A 76 -2.76 -4.32 -1.54
C HIS A 76 -3.81 -3.73 -0.58
N LEU A 77 -3.55 -2.53 -0.10
CA LEU A 77 -4.49 -1.74 0.67
C LEU A 77 -4.38 -0.26 0.27
N GLY A 78 -5.41 0.26 -0.39
CA GLY A 78 -5.49 1.62 -0.89
C GLY A 78 -6.35 2.52 0.00
N PHE A 79 -5.97 3.79 0.05
CA PHE A 79 -6.61 4.85 0.81
C PHE A 79 -6.74 6.12 -0.03
N VAL A 80 -7.76 6.90 0.30
CA VAL A 80 -7.80 8.33 0.04
C VAL A 80 -7.36 9.07 1.31
N THR A 81 -6.40 9.97 1.15
CA THR A 81 -5.82 10.80 2.21
C THR A 81 -6.75 11.97 2.58
N PRO A 82 -6.48 12.68 3.70
CA PRO A 82 -7.29 13.83 4.12
C PRO A 82 -7.30 14.99 3.12
N ASP A 83 -6.25 15.10 2.30
CA ASP A 83 -6.11 16.07 1.21
C ASP A 83 -6.56 15.49 -0.15
N THR A 84 -7.39 14.44 -0.14
CA THR A 84 -8.03 13.84 -1.33
C THR A 84 -7.06 13.23 -2.35
N GLN A 85 -5.87 12.85 -1.91
CA GLN A 85 -4.87 12.15 -2.72
C GLN A 85 -4.94 10.65 -2.52
N TYR A 86 -4.39 9.89 -3.47
CA TYR A 86 -4.32 8.45 -3.37
C TYR A 86 -3.03 8.02 -2.68
N ALA A 87 -3.12 7.07 -1.75
CA ALA A 87 -2.00 6.41 -1.12
C ALA A 87 -2.31 4.93 -0.87
N ALA A 88 -1.34 4.05 -1.10
CA ALA A 88 -1.53 2.61 -0.95
C ALA A 88 -0.32 1.95 -0.32
N VAL A 89 -0.60 0.82 0.34
CA VAL A 89 0.39 -0.11 0.89
C VAL A 89 0.37 -1.36 0.03
N GLU A 90 1.53 -1.72 -0.48
CA GLU A 90 1.75 -2.83 -1.39
C GLU A 90 2.82 -3.73 -0.78
N GLN A 91 2.58 -5.05 -0.73
CA GLN A 91 3.57 -6.02 -0.27
C GLN A 91 3.64 -7.22 -1.20
N SER A 92 4.85 -7.74 -1.44
CA SER A 92 5.03 -8.99 -2.16
C SER A 92 6.32 -9.73 -1.83
N ASP A 93 6.30 -11.06 -1.89
CA ASP A 93 7.48 -11.95 -1.87
C ASP A 93 8.09 -12.19 -3.26
N ALA A 94 7.79 -11.31 -4.23
CA ALA A 94 8.33 -11.42 -5.58
C ALA A 94 9.87 -11.40 -5.60
N ALA A 95 10.46 -12.46 -6.17
CA ALA A 95 11.91 -12.58 -6.35
C ALA A 95 12.50 -11.40 -7.14
N ARG A 96 11.77 -10.87 -8.12
CA ARG A 96 12.14 -9.68 -8.90
C ARG A 96 11.54 -8.41 -8.29
N SER A 97 12.03 -8.01 -7.12
CA SER A 97 11.55 -6.83 -6.39
C SER A 97 11.50 -5.55 -7.23
N GLU A 98 12.51 -5.27 -8.06
CA GLU A 98 12.53 -4.03 -8.88
C GLU A 98 11.41 -4.00 -9.93
N ARG A 99 11.06 -5.15 -10.52
CA ARG A 99 9.95 -5.23 -11.47
C ARG A 99 8.62 -5.00 -10.76
N TYR A 100 8.44 -5.63 -9.59
CA TYR A 100 7.25 -5.43 -8.78
C TYR A 100 7.09 -3.96 -8.37
N VAL A 101 8.16 -3.31 -7.89
CA VAL A 101 8.16 -1.88 -7.56
C VAL A 101 7.76 -1.06 -8.77
N ALA A 102 8.36 -1.29 -9.94
CA ALA A 102 7.99 -0.56 -11.16
C ALA A 102 6.52 -0.76 -11.53
N ASP A 103 5.98 -1.97 -11.40
CA ASP A 103 4.59 -2.28 -11.74
C ASP A 103 3.60 -1.53 -10.82
N VAL A 104 3.78 -1.62 -9.49
CA VAL A 104 2.85 -0.99 -8.52
C VAL A 104 2.98 0.54 -8.45
N THR A 105 4.19 1.07 -8.72
CA THR A 105 4.45 2.51 -8.78
C THR A 105 4.23 3.12 -10.16
N GLN A 106 3.84 2.30 -11.15
CA GLN A 106 3.62 2.74 -12.53
C GLN A 106 4.87 3.38 -13.16
N GLY A 107 6.05 2.81 -12.87
CA GLY A 107 7.32 3.17 -13.47
C GLY A 107 8.20 4.13 -12.65
N ALA A 108 7.93 4.31 -11.36
CA ALA A 108 8.76 5.16 -10.51
C ALA A 108 10.20 4.66 -10.43
N ARG A 109 11.15 5.60 -10.35
CA ARG A 109 12.58 5.35 -10.38
C ARG A 109 13.18 5.60 -9.00
N LYS A 110 14.06 4.69 -8.59
CA LYS A 110 14.80 4.81 -7.32
C LYS A 110 15.54 6.14 -7.29
N THR A 111 15.25 6.94 -6.28
CA THR A 111 16.05 8.11 -5.95
C THR A 111 17.23 7.69 -5.09
N GLY A 112 18.33 8.43 -5.13
CA GLY A 112 19.44 8.26 -4.19
C GLY A 112 19.10 8.66 -2.75
N ARG A 113 17.85 9.03 -2.46
CA ARG A 113 17.41 9.54 -1.16
C ARG A 113 16.79 8.41 -0.34
N THR A 114 17.15 8.38 0.94
CA THR A 114 16.55 7.49 1.93
C THR A 114 15.93 8.32 3.05
N SER A 115 14.94 7.76 3.74
CA SER A 115 14.27 8.39 4.87
C SER A 115 14.02 7.35 5.94
N ARG A 116 14.30 7.71 7.20
CA ARG A 116 14.04 6.84 8.33
C ARG A 116 12.66 7.14 8.89
N ILE A 117 11.78 6.15 8.87
CA ILE A 117 10.38 6.27 9.27
C ILE A 117 10.04 5.08 10.16
N ASP A 118 9.58 5.37 11.38
CA ASP A 118 9.28 4.38 12.41
C ASP A 118 10.43 3.37 12.64
N GLY A 119 11.67 3.88 12.69
CA GLY A 119 12.87 3.06 12.87
C GLY A 119 13.37 2.33 11.62
N PHE A 120 12.58 2.25 10.55
CA PHE A 120 12.92 1.57 9.30
C PHE A 120 13.49 2.52 8.24
N GLU A 121 14.44 2.02 7.44
CA GLU A 121 14.97 2.74 6.28
C GLU A 121 14.07 2.53 5.05
N TRP A 122 13.60 3.62 4.47
CA TRP A 122 12.81 3.64 3.25
C TRP A 122 13.60 4.34 2.15
N THR A 123 13.69 3.72 0.98
CA THR A 123 14.23 4.39 -0.20
C THR A 123 13.10 5.10 -0.93
N ARG A 124 13.33 6.36 -1.28
CA ARG A 124 12.39 7.16 -2.06
C ARG A 124 12.48 6.80 -3.54
N TYR A 125 11.34 6.65 -4.20
CA TYR A 125 11.17 6.46 -5.63
C TYR A 125 10.27 7.56 -6.15
N GLU A 126 10.58 8.10 -7.33
CA GLU A 126 9.82 9.18 -7.97
C GLU A 126 9.39 8.76 -9.37
N GLY A 127 8.13 9.01 -9.70
CA GLY A 127 7.53 8.63 -10.98
C GLY A 127 6.62 9.71 -11.53
N GLU A 128 6.22 9.58 -12.79
CA GLU A 128 5.26 10.49 -13.42
C GLU A 128 3.88 10.37 -12.80
N LYS A 129 3.47 9.14 -12.44
CA LYS A 129 2.15 8.83 -11.93
C LYS A 129 2.12 8.69 -10.41
N TYR A 130 3.03 7.89 -9.84
CA TYR A 130 3.12 7.68 -8.40
C TYR A 130 4.54 7.89 -7.89
N ASP A 131 4.60 8.55 -6.75
CA ASP A 131 5.77 8.55 -5.87
C ASP A 131 5.68 7.36 -4.92
N ALA A 132 6.83 6.90 -4.42
CA ALA A 132 6.85 5.79 -3.48
C ALA A 132 7.97 5.81 -2.46
N LEU A 133 7.71 5.15 -1.34
CA LEU A 133 8.68 4.74 -0.33
C LEU A 133 8.78 3.22 -0.40
N VAL A 134 9.98 2.71 -0.64
CA VAL A 134 10.23 1.28 -0.82
C VAL A 134 11.16 0.76 0.28
N ARG A 135 10.76 -0.33 0.91
CA ARG A 135 11.56 -1.07 1.89
C ARG A 135 11.66 -2.53 1.47
N LYS A 136 12.87 -3.06 1.37
CA LYS A 136 13.11 -4.49 1.14
C LYS A 136 13.44 -5.16 2.47
N VAL A 137 12.72 -6.21 2.80
CA VAL A 137 12.90 -6.98 4.03
C VAL A 137 13.49 -8.34 3.65
N PRO A 138 14.74 -8.65 4.04
CA PRO A 138 15.33 -9.97 3.80
C PRO A 138 14.64 -11.05 4.65
N ALA A 139 14.74 -12.31 4.23
CA ALA A 139 14.21 -13.41 5.03
C ALA A 139 14.98 -13.51 6.36
N ALA A 140 14.31 -13.97 7.42
CA ALA A 140 14.95 -14.20 8.71
C ALA A 140 15.94 -15.36 8.58
N GLY A 141 17.23 -15.04 8.40
CA GLY A 141 18.32 -16.01 8.20
C GLY A 141 19.37 -15.58 7.19
N ASP A 142 19.03 -14.68 6.26
CA ASP A 142 19.91 -14.23 5.17
C ASP A 142 20.88 -13.11 5.59
N GLY A 143 21.28 -13.07 6.87
CA GLY A 143 22.00 -11.98 7.54
C GLY A 143 23.44 -11.73 7.07
N LYS A 144 23.67 -11.59 5.77
CA LYS A 144 24.91 -11.06 5.19
C LYS A 144 24.72 -9.57 4.89
N GLY A 145 24.71 -8.76 5.95
CA GLY A 145 24.61 -7.30 5.84
C GLY A 145 23.85 -6.64 6.99
N ARG A 146 24.38 -6.74 8.21
CA ARG A 146 24.00 -5.82 9.28
C ARG A 146 24.59 -4.46 8.92
N PRO A 147 23.82 -3.37 8.74
CA PRO A 147 24.42 -2.04 8.73
C PRO A 147 25.12 -1.84 10.08
N ALA A 148 26.37 -1.37 10.01
CA ALA A 148 27.12 -0.96 11.17
C ALA A 148 26.37 0.19 11.87
N GLU A 149 26.38 0.16 13.20
CA GLU A 149 25.94 1.22 14.11
C GLU A 149 24.43 1.43 14.32
N ALA A 150 23.91 0.69 15.30
CA ALA A 150 23.00 1.25 16.30
C ALA A 150 23.33 0.57 17.64
N GLU A 151 24.19 1.21 18.43
CA GLU A 151 24.38 0.90 19.84
C GLU A 151 23.13 1.34 20.63
N LYS A 152 22.62 0.39 21.42
CA LYS A 152 21.91 0.53 22.70
C LYS A 152 20.64 1.38 22.76
N GLY A 153 19.52 0.67 22.84
CA GLY A 153 18.25 1.15 23.40
C GLY A 153 17.16 0.13 23.11
N GLU A 154 16.71 -0.58 24.15
CA GLU A 154 15.52 -1.45 24.26
C GLU A 154 15.07 -2.22 23.01
N ALA A 155 15.35 -3.53 23.02
CA ALA A 155 14.73 -4.48 22.11
C ALA A 155 13.26 -4.67 22.46
N ASP A 156 12.37 -4.32 21.54
CA ASP A 156 11.09 -5.00 21.38
C ASP A 156 10.87 -5.27 19.88
N THR A 157 11.65 -6.19 19.34
CA THR A 157 11.37 -6.73 18.01
C THR A 157 10.34 -7.83 18.21
N GLY A 158 9.08 -7.47 17.98
CA GLY A 158 7.94 -8.39 17.94
C GLY A 158 8.27 -9.67 17.18
N ALA A 159 7.76 -10.79 17.69
CA ALA A 159 8.04 -12.13 17.23
C ALA A 159 7.89 -12.23 15.71
N ARG A 160 9.03 -12.34 15.00
CA ARG A 160 9.02 -12.60 13.56
C ARG A 160 8.31 -13.93 13.34
N LYS A 161 7.41 -14.03 12.35
CA LYS A 161 7.01 -15.35 11.83
C LYS A 161 8.29 -16.13 11.51
N ASP A 162 8.58 -17.15 12.29
CA ASP A 162 9.74 -18.02 12.05
C ASP A 162 9.62 -18.59 10.63
N GLY A 163 10.61 -18.30 9.77
CA GLY A 163 10.59 -18.67 8.36
C GLY A 163 9.91 -17.68 7.39
N ALA A 164 9.63 -16.44 7.81
CA ALA A 164 9.12 -15.40 6.92
C ALA A 164 10.03 -15.19 5.69
N ARG A 165 9.43 -15.25 4.50
CA ARG A 165 10.15 -15.01 3.24
C ARG A 165 10.58 -13.55 3.12
N SER A 166 11.62 -13.34 2.33
CA SER A 166 11.99 -12.00 1.90
C SER A 166 10.81 -11.38 1.15
N HIS A 167 10.52 -10.12 1.45
CA HIS A 167 9.40 -9.41 0.86
C HIS A 167 9.74 -7.94 0.68
N THR A 168 9.05 -7.30 -0.26
CA THR A 168 9.16 -5.88 -0.52
C THR A 168 7.89 -5.21 -0.02
N VAL A 169 8.03 -4.13 0.74
CA VAL A 169 6.95 -3.24 1.15
C VAL A 169 7.10 -1.94 0.37
N VAL A 170 6.03 -1.50 -0.28
CA VAL A 170 5.98 -0.26 -1.03
C VAL A 170 4.80 0.56 -0.53
N VAL A 171 5.06 1.80 -0.14
CA VAL A 171 4.01 2.79 0.11
C VAL A 171 4.02 3.75 -1.05
N THR A 172 2.96 3.78 -1.85
CA THR A 172 2.94 4.47 -3.16
C THR A 172 1.65 5.24 -3.38
N GLY A 173 1.69 6.28 -4.19
CA GLY A 173 0.48 6.98 -4.61
C GLY A 173 0.75 8.36 -5.20
N THR A 174 -0.31 9.14 -5.35
CA THR A 174 -0.22 10.55 -5.76
C THR A 174 -0.01 11.49 -4.57
N ALA A 175 -0.20 10.98 -3.36
CA ALA A 175 -0.02 11.75 -2.14
C ALA A 175 1.45 12.17 -1.95
N SER A 176 1.66 13.30 -1.27
CA SER A 176 3.00 13.81 -0.99
C SER A 176 3.82 12.83 -0.16
N PHE A 177 5.15 12.93 -0.23
CA PHE A 177 6.06 12.13 0.60
C PHE A 177 5.79 12.25 2.10
N GLU A 178 5.23 13.37 2.56
CA GLU A 178 4.81 13.52 3.94
C GLU A 178 3.63 12.60 4.26
N GLN A 179 2.59 12.58 3.42
CA GLN A 179 1.44 11.68 3.60
C GLN A 179 1.85 10.20 3.41
N LEU A 180 2.66 9.89 2.40
CA LEU A 180 3.23 8.54 2.24
C LEU A 180 4.05 8.14 3.47
N GLY A 181 4.81 9.08 4.05
CA GLY A 181 5.56 8.86 5.27
C GLY A 181 4.67 8.62 6.49
N ARG A 182 3.54 9.33 6.62
CA ARG A 182 2.53 9.09 7.66
C ARG A 182 1.90 7.70 7.53
N LEU A 183 1.55 7.29 6.31
CA LEU A 183 1.04 5.95 6.05
C LEU A 183 2.08 4.88 6.39
N ALA A 184 3.34 5.08 5.96
CA ALA A 184 4.44 4.18 6.27
C ALA A 184 4.71 4.07 7.79
N ALA A 185 4.63 5.17 8.52
CA ALA A 185 4.80 5.21 9.98
C ALA A 185 3.68 4.51 10.75
N ALA A 186 2.49 4.41 10.16
CA ALA A 186 1.35 3.75 10.79
C ALA A 186 1.37 2.22 10.59
N LEU A 187 2.24 1.67 9.72
CA LEU A 187 2.21 0.26 9.36
C LEU A 187 2.56 -0.65 10.53
N SER A 188 1.68 -1.61 10.79
CA SER A 188 1.86 -2.65 11.80
C SER A 188 1.37 -4.00 11.29
N ASP A 189 2.03 -5.07 11.72
CA ASP A 189 1.60 -6.46 11.51
C ASP A 189 0.51 -6.90 12.50
N GLY A 190 0.13 -6.04 13.46
CA GLY A 190 -0.97 -6.26 14.40
C GLY A 190 -0.57 -6.96 15.70
N GLU A 191 0.68 -7.40 15.87
CA GLU A 191 1.11 -8.09 17.10
C GLU A 191 1.61 -7.15 18.22
N GLY A 192 1.73 -5.84 17.96
CA GLY A 192 2.44 -4.91 18.85
C GLY A 192 1.61 -3.89 19.66
N LYS A 193 0.28 -3.81 19.54
CA LYS A 193 -0.51 -2.73 20.18
C LYS A 193 -1.71 -3.20 21.01
N GLY A 194 -1.53 -4.33 21.72
CA GLY A 194 -2.57 -4.98 22.53
C GLY A 194 -2.09 -5.51 23.89
N ARG A 195 -1.04 -4.96 24.49
CA ARG A 195 -0.68 -5.20 25.90
C ARG A 195 -0.46 -3.90 26.66
N THR A 196 -1.51 -3.11 26.79
CA THR A 196 -1.63 -2.14 27.89
C THR A 196 -3.08 -2.10 28.36
N ARG A 197 -3.45 -3.07 29.19
CA ARG A 197 -4.08 -2.89 30.51
C ARG A 197 -4.48 -4.23 31.10
#